data_AF-A0A1H7XGG7-F1
#
_entry.id   AF-A0A1H7XGG7-F1
#
_cell.length_a   1.000
_cell.length_b   1.000
_cell.length_c   1.000
_cell.angle_alpha   90.00
_cell.angle_beta   90.00
_cell.angle_gamma   90.00
#
_symmetry.space_group_name_H-M   'P 1'
#
loop_
_entity.id
_entity.type
_entity.pdbx_description
1 polymer ?
#
loop_
_entity_poly.entity_id
_entity_poly.type
_entity_poly.pdbx_seq_one_letter_code
_entity_poly.pdbx_strand_id
1 'polypeptide(L)'
;MKTTLKLSTLVIALMLFFNACSSSRQTTSSPTSGQWKGGVKGQWVLNSVEKKNFPSGANVKRIFDEAPIDCFIGSTWNLIANGKGSITFSANGELCAPGATRDIFWSIYKPENGGESQFQFKKLYPGEKAKNITEGYRLDLAYADEQTLTLNMPVNVDGGNDSFLEFKFSKR
;
A
#
# COMPACT_ATOMS: atom_id res chain seq x y z
N MET A 1 -80.03 3.73 26.39
CA MET A 1 -80.13 2.25 26.28
C MET A 1 -80.42 1.89 24.83
N LYS A 2 -79.61 1.00 24.22
CA LYS A 2 -79.92 0.05 23.12
C LYS A 2 -80.25 0.67 21.73
N THR A 3 -79.27 0.75 20.82
CA THR A 3 -78.93 -0.19 19.69
C THR A 3 -79.74 -0.01 18.40
N THR A 4 -79.05 0.28 17.28
CA THR A 4 -79.12 -0.41 15.96
C THR A 4 -78.25 0.38 14.95
N LEU A 5 -77.16 -0.18 14.42
CA LEU A 5 -77.01 -1.03 13.23
C LEU A 5 -77.04 -0.26 11.88
N LYS A 6 -75.86 0.03 11.31
CA LYS A 6 -75.58 0.12 9.85
C LYS A 6 -74.11 -0.29 9.64
N LEU A 7 -73.84 -1.56 9.37
CA LEU A 7 -73.76 -2.23 8.06
C LEU A 7 -72.70 -1.62 7.11
N SER A 8 -71.47 -2.12 7.29
CA SER A 8 -70.48 -2.54 6.29
C SER A 8 -70.47 -1.88 4.91
N THR A 9 -69.37 -1.18 4.59
CA THR A 9 -68.76 -1.25 3.26
C THR A 9 -67.25 -1.37 3.38
N LEU A 10 -66.78 -2.52 2.93
CA LEU A 10 -65.41 -3.00 2.78
C LEU A 10 -64.68 -2.22 1.66
N VAL A 11 -63.61 -1.48 1.96
CA VAL A 11 -62.48 -1.24 1.02
C VAL A 11 -61.20 -1.05 1.85
N ILE A 12 -60.45 -2.13 2.07
CA ILE A 12 -59.08 -2.06 2.55
C ILE A 12 -58.18 -2.09 1.31
N ALA A 13 -57.77 -0.91 0.83
CA ALA A 13 -56.70 -0.78 -0.15
C ALA A 13 -55.36 -0.94 0.58
N LEU A 14 -54.86 -2.18 0.61
CA LEU A 14 -53.53 -2.50 1.12
C LEU A 14 -52.49 -2.06 0.07
N MET A 15 -52.00 -0.82 0.17
CA MET A 15 -50.82 -0.37 -0.56
C MET A 15 -49.57 -1.02 0.07
N LEU A 16 -49.19 -2.18 -0.48
CA LEU A 16 -47.87 -2.76 -0.24
C LEU A 16 -46.83 -1.93 -1.01
N PHE A 17 -46.27 -0.91 -0.35
CA PHE A 17 -45.02 -0.31 -0.79
C PHE A 17 -43.89 -1.34 -0.58
N PHE A 18 -43.63 -2.16 -1.59
CA PHE A 18 -42.36 -2.87 -1.68
C PHE A 18 -41.27 -1.84 -1.97
N ASN A 19 -40.73 -1.23 -0.91
CA ASN A 19 -39.40 -0.65 -0.97
C ASN A 19 -38.42 -1.82 -1.08
N ALA A 20 -38.18 -2.27 -2.31
CA ALA A 20 -37.00 -3.03 -2.64
C ALA A 20 -35.80 -2.10 -2.41
N CYS A 21 -35.27 -2.14 -1.19
CA CYS A 21 -33.94 -1.62 -0.93
C CYS A 21 -33.02 -2.55 -1.73
N SER A 22 -32.70 -2.17 -2.96
CA SER A 22 -31.58 -2.74 -3.70
C SER A 22 -30.38 -2.55 -2.80
N SER A 23 -30.03 -3.60 -2.07
CA SER A 23 -28.77 -3.68 -1.35
C SER A 23 -27.73 -3.71 -2.44
N SER A 24 -27.23 -2.52 -2.80
CA SER A 24 -26.09 -2.37 -3.68
C SER A 24 -25.00 -3.22 -3.02
N ARG A 25 -24.71 -4.36 -3.64
CA ARG A 25 -23.55 -5.17 -3.26
C ARG A 25 -22.36 -4.26 -3.48
N GLN A 26 -21.90 -3.63 -2.40
CA GLN A 26 -20.68 -2.88 -2.35
C GLN A 26 -19.57 -3.92 -2.49
N THR A 27 -19.28 -4.32 -3.72
CA THR A 27 -18.08 -5.09 -4.04
C THR A 27 -16.92 -4.16 -3.71
N THR A 28 -16.27 -4.37 -2.57
CA THR A 28 -14.98 -3.76 -2.26
C THR A 28 -13.95 -4.31 -3.22
N SER A 29 -13.95 -3.82 -4.45
CA SER A 29 -12.97 -4.18 -5.47
C SER A 29 -11.63 -3.58 -5.05
N SER A 30 -10.60 -4.42 -4.91
CA SER A 30 -9.23 -3.97 -4.65
C SER A 30 -8.81 -2.92 -5.69
N PRO A 31 -8.04 -1.88 -5.29
CA PRO A 31 -7.68 -0.81 -6.21
C PRO A 31 -6.97 -1.34 -7.47
N THR A 32 -7.27 -0.74 -8.61
CA THR A 32 -6.57 -1.03 -9.87
C THR A 32 -5.13 -0.54 -9.82
N SER A 33 -4.26 -1.07 -10.71
CA SER A 33 -2.87 -0.60 -10.82
C SER A 33 -2.77 0.91 -11.11
N GLY A 34 -3.75 1.48 -11.83
CA GLY A 34 -3.82 2.91 -12.09
C GLY A 34 -4.14 3.74 -10.84
N GLN A 35 -5.08 3.27 -10.01
CA GLN A 35 -5.40 3.90 -8.73
C GLN A 35 -4.21 3.84 -7.76
N TRP A 36 -3.57 2.67 -7.65
CA TRP A 36 -2.33 2.53 -6.87
C TRP A 36 -1.23 3.48 -7.35
N LYS A 37 -1.01 3.56 -8.67
CA LYS A 37 -0.02 4.47 -9.23
C LYS A 37 -0.34 5.95 -8.95
N GLY A 38 -1.63 6.28 -8.91
CA GLY A 38 -2.14 7.60 -8.53
C GLY A 38 -1.87 7.96 -7.06
N GLY A 39 -2.05 7.01 -6.14
CA GLY A 39 -1.73 7.20 -4.72
C GLY A 39 -0.23 7.23 -4.44
N VAL A 40 0.55 6.35 -5.07
CA VAL A 40 1.99 6.20 -4.81
C VAL A 40 2.83 7.36 -5.36
N LYS A 41 2.42 8.00 -6.47
CA LYS A 41 3.23 9.09 -7.06
C LYS A 41 3.36 10.28 -6.08
N GLY A 42 4.53 10.92 -6.08
CA GLY A 42 4.83 12.11 -5.31
C GLY A 42 6.08 11.98 -4.46
N GLN A 43 6.27 12.94 -3.55
CA GLN A 43 7.40 12.96 -2.62
C GLN A 43 6.95 12.50 -1.24
N TRP A 44 7.71 11.58 -0.66
CA TRP A 44 7.39 10.89 0.57
C TRP A 44 8.58 10.94 1.52
N VAL A 45 8.34 11.12 2.81
CA VAL A 45 9.34 10.90 3.86
C VAL A 45 9.03 9.56 4.53
N LEU A 46 10.02 8.68 4.63
CA LEU A 46 9.88 7.44 5.39
C LEU A 46 10.00 7.75 6.88
N ASN A 47 8.91 7.68 7.63
CA ASN A 47 8.90 8.05 9.05
C ASN A 47 9.34 6.91 9.96
N SER A 48 8.94 5.68 9.65
CA SER A 48 9.29 4.51 10.45
C SER A 48 9.28 3.22 9.63
N VAL A 49 10.00 2.23 10.15
CA VAL A 49 9.96 0.85 9.68
C VAL A 49 9.74 -0.05 10.89
N GLU A 50 8.60 -0.75 10.93
CA GLU A 50 8.21 -1.59 12.05
C GLU A 50 8.35 -3.08 11.69
N LYS A 51 8.93 -3.87 12.59
CA LYS A 51 9.02 -5.33 12.44
C LYS A 51 7.69 -5.96 12.88
N LYS A 52 7.02 -6.68 11.98
CA LYS A 52 5.76 -7.38 12.26
C LYS A 52 5.95 -8.89 12.18
N ASN A 53 5.42 -9.60 13.17
CA ASN A 53 5.49 -11.07 13.28
C ASN A 53 6.93 -11.61 13.30
N PHE A 54 7.89 -10.86 13.84
CA PHE A 54 9.26 -11.34 14.02
C PHE A 54 9.36 -12.18 15.30
N PRO A 55 9.99 -13.36 15.26
CA PRO A 55 10.31 -14.09 16.48
C PRO A 55 11.33 -13.31 17.33
N SER A 56 11.33 -13.57 18.64
CA SER A 56 12.24 -12.89 19.57
C SER A 56 13.69 -13.08 19.15
N GLY A 57 14.45 -11.99 19.10
CA GLY A 57 15.86 -11.98 18.69
C GLY A 57 16.12 -11.99 17.17
N ALA A 58 15.10 -12.16 16.32
CA ALA A 58 15.29 -12.07 14.88
C ALA A 58 15.64 -10.65 14.43
N ASN A 59 16.58 -10.55 13.49
CA ASN A 59 17.09 -9.27 13.03
C ASN A 59 17.31 -9.26 11.52
N VAL A 60 17.08 -8.09 10.91
CA VAL A 60 17.32 -7.83 9.49
C VAL A 60 18.51 -6.89 9.41
N LYS A 61 19.66 -7.41 8.96
CA LYS A 61 20.91 -6.64 8.93
C LYS A 61 20.90 -5.53 7.89
N ARG A 62 20.36 -5.82 6.70
CA ARG A 62 20.28 -4.88 5.57
C ARG A 62 18.97 -5.10 4.82
N ILE A 63 18.48 -4.03 4.22
CA ILE A 63 17.34 -4.06 3.30
C ILE A 63 17.80 -3.56 1.92
N PHE A 64 17.12 -4.03 0.88
CA PHE A 64 17.41 -3.72 -0.52
C PHE A 64 18.89 -3.95 -0.91
N ASP A 65 19.55 -4.93 -0.27
CA ASP A 65 20.98 -5.24 -0.42
C ASP A 65 21.90 -4.02 -0.35
N GLU A 66 21.50 -2.99 0.42
CA GLU A 66 22.15 -1.68 0.38
C GLU A 66 22.56 -1.21 1.77
N ALA A 67 21.64 -1.09 2.71
CA ALA A 67 21.97 -0.50 4.01
C ALA A 67 21.07 -1.05 5.14
N PRO A 68 21.45 -0.86 6.42
CA PRO A 68 20.59 -1.13 7.56
C PRO A 68 19.29 -0.33 7.48
N ILE A 69 18.24 -0.79 8.17
CA ILE A 69 16.93 -0.12 8.19
C ILE A 69 17.05 1.35 8.59
N ASP A 70 17.87 1.65 9.60
CA ASP A 70 18.04 2.99 10.15
C ASP A 70 18.57 4.00 9.12
N CYS A 71 19.28 3.55 8.09
CA CYS A 71 19.70 4.42 7.00
C CYS A 71 18.52 4.98 6.20
N PHE A 72 17.43 4.21 6.08
CA PHE A 72 16.26 4.60 5.30
C PHE A 72 15.27 5.46 6.11
N ILE A 73 15.27 5.38 7.44
CA ILE A 73 14.40 6.22 8.27
C ILE A 73 14.76 7.70 8.06
N GLY A 74 13.77 8.52 7.76
CA GLY A 74 13.92 9.93 7.39
C GLY A 74 14.32 10.17 5.93
N SER A 75 14.54 9.13 5.12
CA SER A 75 14.86 9.29 3.70
C SER A 75 13.68 9.87 2.93
N THR A 76 13.96 10.62 1.86
CA THR A 76 12.94 11.16 0.95
C THR A 76 12.87 10.36 -0.33
N TRP A 77 11.68 9.87 -0.64
CA TRP A 77 11.39 9.08 -1.83
C TRP A 77 10.62 9.95 -2.81
N ASN A 78 11.22 10.28 -3.94
CA ASN A 78 10.58 11.03 -5.02
C ASN A 78 10.14 10.06 -6.12
N LEU A 79 8.83 9.87 -6.28
CA LEU A 79 8.24 8.86 -7.17
C LEU A 79 7.45 9.53 -8.30
N ILE A 80 8.06 9.65 -9.48
CA ILE A 80 7.48 10.33 -10.63
C ILE A 80 6.58 9.37 -11.41
N ALA A 81 5.43 9.85 -11.90
CA ALA A 81 4.42 9.02 -12.57
C ALA A 81 4.92 8.24 -13.81
N ASN A 82 6.03 8.65 -14.44
CA ASN A 82 6.64 7.91 -15.54
C ASN A 82 7.55 6.74 -15.10
N GLY A 83 7.57 6.43 -13.80
CA GLY A 83 8.36 5.35 -13.22
C GLY A 83 9.76 5.78 -12.79
N LYS A 84 10.25 6.97 -13.16
CA LYS A 84 11.50 7.47 -12.58
C LYS A 84 11.28 7.80 -11.10
N GLY A 85 12.29 7.56 -10.28
CA GLY A 85 12.29 8.04 -8.92
C GLY A 85 13.68 8.09 -8.31
N SER A 86 13.74 8.57 -7.07
CA SER A 86 14.97 8.59 -6.28
C SER A 86 14.69 8.41 -4.79
N ILE A 87 15.66 7.88 -4.06
CA ILE A 87 15.68 7.80 -2.60
C ILE A 87 16.87 8.64 -2.13
N THR A 88 16.61 9.71 -1.38
CA THR A 88 17.64 10.58 -0.80
C THR A 88 17.75 10.28 0.69
N PHE A 89 18.93 9.85 1.12
CA PHE A 89 19.22 9.54 2.52
C PHE A 89 19.42 10.82 3.33
N SER A 90 18.95 10.83 4.57
CA SER A 90 19.15 11.92 5.53
C SER A 90 19.96 11.48 6.75
N ALA A 91 19.99 10.17 7.04
CA ALA A 91 20.77 9.59 8.11
C ALA A 91 22.28 9.58 7.77
N ASN A 92 23.10 9.67 8.81
CA ASN A 92 24.52 9.40 8.75
C ASN A 92 24.79 8.05 9.43
N GLY A 93 25.28 7.07 8.67
CA GLY A 93 25.50 5.72 9.15
C GLY A 93 26.60 5.01 8.37
N GLU A 94 26.85 3.74 8.71
CA GLU A 94 27.96 2.97 8.12
C GLU A 94 27.88 2.84 6.60
N LEU A 95 26.67 2.78 6.05
CA LEU A 95 26.39 2.48 4.63
C LEU A 95 25.49 3.53 3.97
N CYS A 96 25.31 4.69 4.59
CA CYS A 96 24.53 5.80 4.08
C CYS A 96 25.10 7.13 4.58
N ALA A 97 24.97 8.17 3.77
CA ALA A 97 25.38 9.52 4.14
C ALA A 97 24.26 10.51 3.81
N PRO A 98 24.11 11.60 4.58
CA PRO A 98 23.13 12.64 4.27
C PRO A 98 23.35 13.21 2.87
N GLY A 99 22.28 13.30 2.08
CA GLY A 99 22.30 13.77 0.69
C GLY A 99 22.70 12.71 -0.34
N ALA A 100 23.20 11.54 0.08
CA ALA A 100 23.42 10.43 -0.84
C ALA A 100 22.09 10.05 -1.50
N THR A 101 22.10 9.87 -2.82
CA THR A 101 20.90 9.62 -3.61
C THR A 101 21.02 8.31 -4.37
N ARG A 102 19.95 7.51 -4.31
CA ARG A 102 19.77 6.30 -5.10
C ARG A 102 18.71 6.53 -6.16
N ASP A 103 19.11 6.53 -7.42
CA ASP A 103 18.15 6.56 -8.53
C ASP A 103 17.46 5.20 -8.65
N ILE A 104 16.15 5.23 -8.90
CA ILE A 104 15.32 4.05 -9.05
C ILE A 104 14.39 4.15 -10.26
N PHE A 105 13.97 3.00 -10.76
CA PHE A 105 12.83 2.88 -11.67
C PHE A 105 11.74 2.02 -11.04
N TRP A 106 10.56 2.59 -10.81
CA TRP A 106 9.47 1.96 -10.08
C TRP A 106 8.22 1.74 -10.94
N SER A 107 7.39 0.79 -10.51
CA SER A 107 6.09 0.51 -11.12
C SER A 107 5.17 -0.21 -10.12
N ILE A 108 3.88 -0.28 -10.45
CA ILE A 108 2.95 -1.16 -9.75
C ILE A 108 2.95 -2.52 -10.44
N TYR A 109 3.28 -3.57 -9.70
CA TYR A 109 3.13 -4.95 -10.14
C TYR A 109 1.83 -5.51 -9.61
N LYS A 110 1.09 -6.24 -10.46
CA LYS A 110 -0.12 -6.95 -10.05
C LYS A 110 0.11 -8.44 -10.29
N PRO A 111 0.17 -9.28 -9.24
CA PRO A 111 0.29 -10.72 -9.41
C PRO A 111 -0.89 -11.28 -10.22
N GLU A 112 -0.60 -12.16 -11.17
CA GLU A 112 -1.62 -12.78 -12.04
C GLU A 112 -2.57 -13.69 -11.25
N ASN A 113 -2.08 -14.27 -10.15
CA ASN A 113 -2.80 -15.21 -9.30
C ASN A 113 -3.75 -14.53 -8.28
N GLY A 114 -4.04 -13.23 -8.46
CA GLY A 114 -4.93 -12.49 -7.58
C GLY A 114 -4.32 -12.03 -6.24
N GLY A 115 -3.00 -12.09 -6.11
CA GLY A 115 -2.28 -11.54 -4.94
C GLY A 115 -2.36 -10.01 -4.86
N GLU A 116 -1.92 -9.47 -3.73
CA GLU A 116 -1.90 -8.02 -3.49
C GLU A 116 -1.02 -7.31 -4.53
N SER A 117 -1.41 -6.09 -4.91
CA SER A 117 -0.55 -5.27 -5.79
C SER A 117 0.71 -4.88 -5.03
N GLN A 118 1.83 -4.84 -5.73
CA GLN A 118 3.14 -4.58 -5.14
C GLN A 118 3.74 -3.33 -5.75
N PHE A 119 4.30 -2.47 -4.90
CA PHE A 119 5.27 -1.49 -5.32
C PHE A 119 6.56 -2.22 -5.65
N GLN A 120 7.00 -2.16 -6.91
CA GLN A 120 8.28 -2.73 -7.30
C GLN A 120 9.21 -1.63 -7.79
N PHE A 121 10.50 -1.79 -7.53
CA PHE A 121 11.51 -0.89 -8.07
C PHE A 121 12.83 -1.59 -8.34
N LYS A 122 13.62 -0.97 -9.21
CA LYS A 122 15.01 -1.35 -9.52
C LYS A 122 15.92 -0.18 -9.18
N LYS A 123 17.11 -0.46 -8.65
CA LYS A 123 18.17 0.54 -8.50
C LYS A 123 18.78 0.81 -9.88
N LEU A 124 19.10 2.07 -10.17
CA LEU A 124 19.77 2.47 -11.42
C LEU A 124 21.18 2.95 -11.10
N TYR A 125 22.19 2.36 -11.74
CA TYR A 125 23.56 2.88 -11.73
C TYR A 125 23.83 3.73 -12.98
N PRO A 126 24.84 4.63 -12.94
CA PRO A 126 25.19 5.46 -14.07
C PRO A 126 25.38 4.66 -15.36
N GLY A 127 24.69 5.06 -16.43
CA GLY A 127 24.77 4.41 -17.74
C GLY A 127 23.82 3.23 -17.95
N GLU A 128 23.13 2.75 -16.90
CA GLU A 128 22.18 1.65 -17.02
C GLU A 128 20.81 2.10 -17.56
N LYS A 129 20.13 1.16 -18.22
CA LYS A 129 18.73 1.34 -18.64
C LYS A 129 17.88 0.36 -17.85
N ALA A 130 16.80 0.83 -17.23
CA ALA A 130 15.91 0.02 -16.39
C ALA A 130 15.39 -1.28 -17.05
N LYS A 131 15.26 -1.29 -18.38
CA LYS A 131 14.83 -2.47 -19.15
C LYS A 131 15.87 -3.60 -19.18
N ASN A 132 17.15 -3.29 -18.95
CA ASN A 132 18.25 -4.25 -18.96
C ASN A 132 18.54 -4.82 -17.55
N ILE A 133 17.95 -4.23 -16.50
CA ILE A 133 18.17 -4.64 -15.12
C ILE A 133 17.14 -5.73 -14.78
N THR A 134 17.60 -6.90 -14.36
CA THR A 134 16.74 -8.05 -14.03
C THR A 134 16.43 -8.14 -12.54
N GLU A 135 17.29 -7.57 -11.70
CA GLU A 135 17.14 -7.53 -10.25
C GLU A 135 16.26 -6.35 -9.80
N GLY A 136 15.54 -6.54 -8.71
CA GLY A 136 14.67 -5.52 -8.15
C GLY A 136 14.04 -5.97 -6.85
N TYR A 137 13.30 -5.05 -6.25
CA TYR A 137 12.65 -5.23 -4.95
C TYR A 137 11.15 -5.06 -5.10
N ARG A 138 10.41 -5.77 -4.25
CA ARG A 138 8.95 -5.70 -4.20
C ARG A 138 8.49 -5.53 -2.76
N LEU A 139 7.52 -4.66 -2.58
CA LEU A 139 6.82 -4.44 -1.33
C LEU A 139 5.32 -4.46 -1.63
N ASP A 140 4.55 -5.12 -0.80
CA ASP A 140 3.10 -5.15 -0.91
C ASP A 140 2.53 -3.76 -0.60
N LEU A 141 1.56 -3.32 -1.40
CA LEU A 141 0.86 -2.05 -1.24
C LEU A 141 -0.26 -2.22 -0.21
N ALA A 142 0.04 -1.88 1.04
CA ALA A 142 -0.94 -1.94 2.12
C ALA A 142 -1.91 -0.75 2.08
N TYR A 143 -1.39 0.46 1.84
CA TYR A 143 -2.21 1.68 1.82
C TYR A 143 -1.54 2.79 1.00
N ALA A 144 -2.34 3.60 0.30
CA ALA A 144 -1.86 4.81 -0.35
C ALA A 144 -3.01 5.80 -0.57
N ASP A 145 -2.85 7.02 -0.08
CA ASP A 145 -3.73 8.16 -0.36
C ASP A 145 -2.91 9.43 -0.62
N GLU A 146 -3.52 10.61 -0.49
CA GLU A 146 -2.85 11.89 -0.74
C GLU A 146 -1.79 12.24 0.31
N GLN A 147 -1.84 11.66 1.52
CA GLN A 147 -1.04 12.06 2.68
C GLN A 147 -0.17 10.94 3.26
N THR A 148 -0.59 9.69 3.09
CA THR A 148 -0.02 8.50 3.72
C THR A 148 0.23 7.41 2.69
N LEU A 149 1.38 6.74 2.83
CA LEU A 149 1.73 5.56 2.07
C LEU A 149 2.27 4.51 3.03
N THR A 150 1.76 3.29 2.93
CA THR A 150 2.22 2.14 3.71
C THR A 150 2.61 1.01 2.76
N LEU A 151 3.86 0.56 2.90
CA LEU A 151 4.42 -0.54 2.11
C LEU A 151 4.89 -1.65 3.05
N ASN A 152 4.61 -2.91 2.71
CA ASN A 152 5.07 -4.05 3.49
C ASN A 152 6.14 -4.81 2.71
N MET A 153 7.32 -5.01 3.28
CA MET A 153 8.35 -5.85 2.70
C MET A 153 8.34 -7.20 3.40
N PRO A 154 7.89 -8.29 2.74
CA PRO A 154 8.01 -9.63 3.28
C PRO A 154 9.48 -9.95 3.57
N VAL A 155 9.73 -10.55 4.74
CA VAL A 155 11.07 -10.98 5.15
C VAL A 155 10.99 -12.41 5.63
N ASN A 156 11.77 -13.29 5.00
CA ASN A 156 11.97 -14.64 5.50
C ASN A 156 12.97 -14.59 6.65
N VAL A 157 12.50 -14.87 7.87
CA VAL A 157 13.36 -15.07 9.04
C VAL A 157 13.09 -16.45 9.61
N ASP A 158 14.14 -17.11 10.11
CA ASP A 158 14.00 -18.45 10.68
C ASP A 158 13.00 -18.45 11.85
N GLY A 159 12.01 -19.34 11.75
CA GLY A 159 10.91 -19.45 12.73
C GLY A 159 9.85 -18.33 12.65
N GLY A 160 9.96 -17.40 11.70
CA GLY A 160 8.93 -16.42 11.39
C GLY A 160 7.96 -16.95 10.34
N ASN A 161 6.66 -16.89 10.64
CA ASN A 161 5.61 -17.07 9.64
C ASN A 161 5.06 -15.69 9.28
N ASP A 162 5.02 -15.37 7.99
CA ASP A 162 4.51 -14.09 7.47
C ASP A 162 5.13 -12.85 8.17
N SER A 163 6.44 -12.90 8.42
CA SER A 163 7.18 -11.76 8.95
C SER A 163 7.38 -10.70 7.86
N PHE A 164 7.17 -9.43 8.21
CA PHE A 164 7.39 -8.33 7.27
C PHE A 164 7.82 -7.04 7.97
N LEU A 165 8.50 -6.19 7.22
CA LEU A 165 8.79 -4.82 7.63
C LEU A 165 7.70 -3.89 7.08
N GLU A 166 7.01 -3.17 7.96
CA GLU A 166 5.99 -2.18 7.61
C GLU A 166 6.64 -0.79 7.52
N PHE A 167 6.69 -0.23 6.32
CA PHE A 167 7.23 1.08 6.03
C PHE A 167 6.11 2.12 6.04
N LYS A 168 6.20 3.13 6.90
CA LYS A 168 5.19 4.19 7.02
C LYS A 168 5.72 5.52 6.51
N PHE A 169 5.09 6.04 5.47
CA PHE A 169 5.47 7.27 4.82
C PHE A 169 4.41 8.35 5.01
N SER A 170 4.87 9.61 5.03
CA SER A 170 4.04 10.80 4.96
C SER A 170 4.43 11.63 3.76
N LYS A 171 3.47 12.39 3.22
CA LYS A 171 3.75 13.31 2.12
C LYS A 171 4.74 14.39 2.57
N ARG A 172 5.71 14.69 1.70
CA ARG A 172 6.66 15.79 1.88
C ARG A 172 6.10 17.11 1.36
#